data_AF-A0A2K6AYT4-F1
#
_entry.id   AF-A0A2K6AYT4-F1
#
_cell.length_a   1.000
_cell.length_b   1.000
_cell.length_c   1.000
_cell.angle_alpha   90.00
_cell.angle_beta   90.00
_cell.angle_gamma   90.00
#
_symmetry.space_group_name_H-M   'P 1'
#
loop_
_entity.id
_entity.type
_entity.pdbx_description
1 polymer ?
#
loop_
_entity_poly.entity_id
_entity_poly.type
_entity_poly.pdbx_seq_one_letter_code
_entity_poly.pdbx_strand_id
1 'polypeptide(L)'
;MGGRRAPLKRHLLSRPSRIDPSGRQSCFSGDHLLPLTRSSLLHKRPMSDEGSRGSRLPLALPPASQGCSSGGGGGGGGGGSSSAGGSGNSRPPRNLQGLLQMAITAGSEEPDPPPEPMSEERRQWLQEAMSAAFRGQREEVEQMKSCLRVLSQPMPPTAGEAEQAADQQEREGALELLADLCENMDNAADFCQLSGMHLLVGRYLEAGAAGLRWRAAQLIGTCSQNVAAIQEQVLGLGALRKLLRLLDRDACDTVRVKALFAISCLVREQEAGLLQFLRLDGFSVLMRAMQQQVQKLKVKSAFLLQNLLVGHPEHKGTLCSMGMVQQLVALVRTEHSPFHEHVLGALCSLVTDFPQGVRECREPELGLEELLRHRCQLLQQHEEYQEELEFCEKLLQTCFSSPTDDSMDR
;
A
#
# COMPACT_ATOMS: atom_id res chain seq x y z
N MET A 1 12.25 74.26 2.18
CA MET A 1 13.00 73.76 3.36
C MET A 1 12.56 72.33 3.61
N GLY A 2 13.37 71.30 3.72
CA GLY A 2 14.81 71.15 3.58
C GLY A 2 15.14 69.68 3.84
N GLY A 3 15.72 69.02 2.85
CA GLY A 3 16.69 67.94 3.06
C GLY A 3 16.25 66.53 2.67
N ARG A 4 17.11 65.67 2.12
CA ARG A 4 18.48 65.82 1.59
C ARG A 4 18.66 64.70 0.56
N ARG A 5 19.22 65.05 -0.60
CA ARG A 5 19.80 64.13 -1.58
C ARG A 5 21.16 63.61 -1.08
N ALA A 6 21.49 62.37 -1.40
CA ALA A 6 22.87 61.89 -1.55
C ALA A 6 22.92 60.71 -2.57
N PRO A 7 24.04 60.50 -3.28
CA PRO A 7 24.00 60.13 -4.70
C PRO A 7 24.72 58.81 -5.08
N LEU A 8 24.48 58.41 -6.33
CA LEU A 8 25.23 57.40 -7.10
C LEU A 8 26.73 57.71 -7.23
N LYS A 9 27.57 56.66 -7.18
CA LYS A 9 28.82 56.56 -7.95
C LYS A 9 28.99 55.15 -8.53
N ARG A 10 29.14 55.13 -9.86
CA ARG A 10 29.59 54.04 -10.74
C ARG A 10 31.13 54.03 -10.83
N HIS A 11 31.64 52.97 -11.48
CA HIS A 11 32.97 52.77 -12.08
C HIS A 11 33.96 51.95 -11.22
N LEU A 12 34.77 51.02 -11.73
CA LEU A 12 35.01 50.39 -13.05
C LEU A 12 36.17 49.39 -12.83
N LEU A 13 36.24 48.32 -13.65
CA LEU A 13 37.47 47.58 -14.07
C LEU A 13 38.16 46.73 -12.97
N SER A 14 38.77 45.56 -13.20
CA SER A 14 38.99 44.69 -14.37
C SER A 14 39.61 43.37 -13.87
N ARG A 15 39.38 42.30 -14.64
CA ARG A 15 40.17 41.04 -14.69
C ARG A 15 41.68 41.31 -14.90
N PRO A 16 42.61 40.39 -14.54
CA PRO A 16 42.94 39.16 -15.32
C PRO A 16 43.10 37.90 -14.43
N SER A 17 42.80 36.65 -14.83
CA SER A 17 43.32 35.77 -15.90
C SER A 17 44.66 35.09 -15.59
N ARG A 18 44.69 33.77 -15.84
CA ARG A 18 45.83 32.82 -16.01
C ARG A 18 46.30 32.13 -14.72
N ILE A 19 46.69 30.85 -14.67
CA ILE A 19 46.88 29.76 -15.64
C ILE A 19 47.04 28.48 -14.79
N ASP A 20 46.44 27.38 -15.23
CA ASP A 20 46.75 25.99 -14.83
C ASP A 20 48.07 25.57 -15.51
N PRO A 21 48.98 24.74 -14.96
CA PRO A 21 48.79 23.30 -15.20
C PRO A 21 49.49 22.34 -14.20
N SER A 22 48.75 21.31 -13.78
CA SER A 22 49.29 19.95 -13.59
C SER A 22 48.08 19.01 -13.45
N GLY A 23 47.73 18.14 -14.39
CA GLY A 23 48.60 17.31 -15.22
C GLY A 23 48.78 15.94 -14.57
N ARG A 24 47.71 15.13 -14.52
CA ARG A 24 47.77 13.66 -14.50
C ARG A 24 46.43 13.06 -14.90
N GLN A 25 46.36 12.72 -16.18
CA GLN A 25 45.50 11.68 -16.72
C GLN A 25 45.97 10.32 -16.22
N SER A 26 45.05 9.43 -15.87
CA SER A 26 45.26 8.00 -16.04
C SER A 26 43.93 7.36 -16.43
N CYS A 27 43.79 7.12 -17.73
CA CYS A 27 42.91 6.13 -18.30
C CYS A 27 43.38 4.74 -17.84
N PHE A 28 42.47 3.89 -17.37
CA PHE A 28 42.62 2.45 -17.49
C PHE A 28 41.28 1.86 -17.90
N SER A 29 41.25 1.44 -19.16
CA SER A 29 40.37 0.42 -19.70
C SER A 29 40.57 -0.90 -18.94
N GLY A 30 39.53 -1.71 -18.86
CA GLY A 30 39.61 -3.05 -18.30
C GLY A 30 38.27 -3.75 -18.31
N ASP A 31 37.88 -4.24 -19.49
CA ASP A 31 36.91 -5.30 -19.67
C ASP A 31 37.16 -6.46 -18.70
N HIS A 32 36.10 -6.98 -18.06
CA HIS A 32 36.02 -8.41 -17.80
C HIS A 32 34.57 -8.91 -17.84
N LEU A 33 34.33 -9.67 -18.89
CA LEU A 33 33.20 -10.55 -19.16
C LEU A 33 33.16 -11.72 -18.16
N LEU A 34 31.95 -11.99 -17.63
CA LEU A 34 31.31 -13.31 -17.39
C LEU A 34 31.95 -14.26 -16.34
N PRO A 35 31.19 -15.21 -15.72
CA PRO A 35 30.06 -15.92 -16.33
C PRO A 35 28.80 -16.20 -15.50
N LEU A 36 27.73 -16.38 -16.28
CA LEU A 36 26.56 -17.20 -15.99
C LEU A 36 26.97 -18.59 -15.48
N THR A 37 26.45 -18.99 -14.33
CA THR A 37 26.30 -20.41 -13.98
C THR A 37 24.84 -20.70 -13.68
N ARG A 38 24.19 -21.38 -14.63
CA ARG A 38 23.07 -22.27 -14.38
C ARG A 38 23.50 -23.29 -13.32
N SER A 39 22.71 -23.48 -12.27
CA SER A 39 22.58 -24.81 -11.68
C SER A 39 21.17 -25.02 -11.15
N SER A 40 20.58 -26.10 -11.63
CA SER A 40 19.25 -26.60 -11.32
C SER A 40 19.29 -27.45 -10.04
N LEU A 41 18.14 -27.45 -9.33
CA LEU A 41 17.57 -28.58 -8.56
C LEU A 41 18.39 -29.15 -7.38
N LEU A 42 17.84 -29.03 -6.15
CA LEU A 42 17.15 -30.13 -5.42
C LEU A 42 16.97 -29.77 -3.93
N HIS A 43 15.71 -29.86 -3.48
CA HIS A 43 15.26 -30.40 -2.18
C HIS A 43 15.67 -29.74 -0.85
N LYS A 44 14.73 -29.05 -0.19
CA LYS A 44 13.90 -29.60 0.90
C LYS A 44 13.03 -28.53 1.55
N ARG A 45 11.70 -28.75 1.54
CA ARG A 45 10.76 -28.18 2.52
C ARG A 45 11.02 -28.80 3.89
N PRO A 46 10.64 -28.09 4.96
CA PRO A 46 9.68 -28.66 5.88
C PRO A 46 8.46 -27.74 6.08
N MET A 47 7.30 -28.38 6.21
CA MET A 47 6.02 -27.80 6.64
C MET A 47 5.92 -27.77 8.17
N SER A 48 5.22 -26.78 8.72
CA SER A 48 4.35 -26.75 9.93
C SER A 48 3.93 -25.27 10.09
N ASP A 49 2.76 -24.79 9.67
CA ASP A 49 1.37 -24.97 10.12
C ASP A 49 0.94 -24.10 11.33
N GLU A 50 -0.31 -23.62 11.23
CA GLU A 50 -1.09 -22.67 12.06
C GLU A 50 -0.72 -21.18 11.98
N GLY A 51 -1.65 -20.24 11.79
CA GLY A 51 -3.10 -20.29 11.65
C GLY A 51 -3.64 -18.87 11.76
N SER A 52 -4.32 -18.34 10.72
CA SER A 52 -4.95 -17.02 10.80
C SER A 52 -6.39 -17.08 10.33
N ARG A 53 -7.27 -16.73 11.28
CA ARG A 53 -8.74 -16.68 11.20
C ARG A 53 -9.16 -15.54 10.27
N GLY A 54 -9.84 -15.88 9.18
CA GLY A 54 -10.58 -14.93 8.34
C GLY A 54 -12.08 -15.07 8.55
N SER A 55 -12.69 -14.04 9.13
CA SER A 55 -14.11 -13.86 9.40
C SER A 55 -14.97 -14.03 8.14
N ARG A 56 -15.97 -14.93 8.19
CA ARG A 56 -17.04 -15.06 7.19
C ARG A 56 -18.39 -14.83 7.85
N LEU A 57 -19.18 -13.91 7.31
CA LEU A 57 -20.63 -13.82 7.48
C LEU A 57 -21.24 -13.22 6.19
N PRO A 58 -22.54 -13.44 5.91
CA PRO A 58 -22.94 -14.35 4.84
C PRO A 58 -23.88 -13.71 3.80
N LEU A 59 -23.93 -14.27 2.59
CA LEU A 59 -25.03 -14.03 1.65
C LEU A 59 -25.78 -15.33 1.42
N ALA A 60 -26.91 -15.45 2.13
CA ALA A 60 -27.93 -16.44 1.92
C ALA A 60 -28.89 -15.98 0.80
N LEU A 61 -29.25 -16.89 -0.09
CA LEU A 61 -30.46 -16.80 -0.93
C LEU A 61 -31.36 -18.01 -0.62
N PRO A 62 -32.69 -17.84 -0.62
CA PRO A 62 -33.64 -18.76 0.01
C PRO A 62 -34.00 -19.97 -0.87
N PRO A 63 -34.46 -21.10 -0.27
CA PRO A 63 -34.94 -22.25 -1.04
C PRO A 63 -36.41 -22.08 -1.48
N ALA A 64 -36.70 -22.52 -2.70
CA ALA A 64 -38.04 -22.62 -3.24
C ALA A 64 -38.84 -23.76 -2.59
N SER A 65 -40.06 -23.45 -2.19
CA SER A 65 -41.05 -24.30 -1.55
C SER A 65 -41.58 -25.41 -2.47
N GLN A 66 -41.46 -26.68 -2.05
CA GLN A 66 -42.24 -27.79 -2.60
C GLN A 66 -43.50 -27.99 -1.74
N GLY A 67 -44.67 -27.80 -2.38
CA GLY A 67 -45.97 -28.11 -1.80
C GLY A 67 -46.28 -29.60 -1.90
N CYS A 68 -46.64 -30.18 -0.77
CA CYS A 68 -47.24 -31.51 -0.70
C CYS A 68 -48.68 -31.47 -1.24
N SER A 69 -49.07 -32.48 -2.01
CA SER A 69 -50.48 -32.88 -2.12
C SER A 69 -50.59 -34.40 -2.19
N SER A 70 -51.33 -34.89 -1.21
CA SER A 70 -51.77 -36.25 -0.97
C SER A 70 -52.86 -36.70 -1.95
N GLY A 71 -52.85 -37.96 -2.33
CA GLY A 71 -53.98 -38.63 -2.98
C GLY A 71 -53.75 -40.14 -3.04
N GLY A 72 -54.52 -40.89 -2.24
CA GLY A 72 -54.44 -42.35 -2.15
C GLY A 72 -55.30 -43.08 -3.19
N GLY A 73 -55.19 -44.42 -3.19
CA GLY A 73 -56.09 -45.32 -3.93
C GLY A 73 -55.40 -46.62 -4.31
N GLY A 74 -55.81 -47.73 -3.69
CA GLY A 74 -55.18 -49.05 -3.82
C GLY A 74 -55.62 -49.89 -5.02
N GLY A 75 -55.13 -51.13 -5.04
CA GLY A 75 -55.54 -52.17 -5.99
C GLY A 75 -54.45 -53.21 -6.18
N GLY A 76 -54.71 -54.45 -5.73
CA GLY A 76 -53.72 -55.51 -5.65
C GLY A 76 -53.54 -56.37 -6.91
N GLY A 77 -52.44 -57.11 -6.89
CA GLY A 77 -52.34 -58.54 -7.22
C GLY A 77 -52.51 -58.98 -8.67
N GLY A 78 -51.40 -59.40 -9.30
CA GLY A 78 -51.41 -60.28 -10.48
C GLY A 78 -50.02 -60.35 -11.12
N GLY A 79 -49.32 -61.47 -10.93
CA GLY A 79 -47.88 -61.59 -11.15
C GLY A 79 -47.40 -61.84 -12.58
N GLY A 80 -46.07 -61.78 -12.73
CA GLY A 80 -45.34 -62.31 -13.89
C GLY A 80 -43.98 -61.63 -14.13
N SER A 81 -42.90 -62.32 -13.72
CA SER A 81 -41.52 -62.20 -14.22
C SER A 81 -40.58 -61.18 -13.56
N SER A 82 -39.92 -61.63 -12.48
CA SER A 82 -38.82 -60.96 -11.80
C SER A 82 -37.47 -61.27 -12.48
N SER A 83 -36.84 -60.25 -13.05
CA SER A 83 -35.37 -60.15 -13.12
C SER A 83 -34.96 -58.84 -12.44
N ALA A 84 -34.09 -58.97 -11.44
CA ALA A 84 -33.83 -57.93 -10.44
C ALA A 84 -33.10 -56.70 -11.03
N GLY A 85 -33.80 -55.57 -11.12
CA GLY A 85 -33.21 -54.24 -11.27
C GLY A 85 -33.15 -53.56 -9.90
N GLY A 86 -31.96 -53.53 -9.28
CA GLY A 86 -31.72 -52.87 -8.00
C GLY A 86 -31.35 -51.41 -8.19
N SER A 87 -32.28 -50.50 -7.95
CA SER A 87 -32.04 -49.06 -7.80
C SER A 87 -31.25 -48.79 -6.51
N GLY A 88 -29.97 -48.45 -6.65
CA GLY A 88 -29.09 -48.04 -5.54
C GLY A 88 -28.95 -46.53 -5.46
N ASN A 89 -29.65 -45.93 -4.50
CA ASN A 89 -29.51 -44.54 -4.07
C ASN A 89 -28.05 -44.27 -3.63
N SER A 90 -27.24 -43.65 -4.50
CA SER A 90 -25.80 -43.46 -4.24
C SER A 90 -25.55 -42.22 -3.39
N ARG A 91 -25.06 -42.43 -2.16
CA ARG A 91 -24.66 -41.36 -1.23
C ARG A 91 -23.57 -40.47 -1.85
N PRO A 92 -23.56 -39.14 -1.61
CA PRO A 92 -22.49 -38.28 -2.07
C PRO A 92 -21.16 -38.69 -1.42
N PRO A 93 -20.05 -38.75 -2.19
CA PRO A 93 -18.77 -39.24 -1.72
C PRO A 93 -18.18 -38.34 -0.64
N ARG A 94 -17.71 -38.95 0.45
CA ARG A 94 -17.15 -38.26 1.62
C ARG A 94 -15.62 -38.11 1.60
N ASN A 95 -14.96 -38.61 0.56
CA ASN A 95 -13.51 -38.59 0.41
C ASN A 95 -13.12 -38.35 -1.06
N LEU A 96 -11.90 -37.84 -1.27
CA LEU A 96 -11.35 -37.53 -2.61
C LEU A 96 -11.32 -38.76 -3.52
N GLN A 97 -11.10 -39.96 -2.97
CA GLN A 97 -11.15 -41.21 -3.73
C GLN A 97 -12.56 -41.56 -4.19
N GLY A 98 -13.59 -41.32 -3.39
CA GLY A 98 -14.98 -41.51 -3.82
C GLY A 98 -15.42 -40.50 -4.87
N LEU A 99 -14.89 -39.26 -4.80
CA LEU A 99 -15.05 -38.25 -5.85
C LEU A 99 -14.36 -38.67 -7.14
N LEU A 100 -13.14 -39.21 -7.05
CA LEU A 100 -12.41 -39.73 -8.20
C LEU A 100 -13.13 -40.93 -8.82
N GLN A 101 -13.63 -41.85 -8.00
CA GLN A 101 -14.40 -43.01 -8.45
C GLN A 101 -15.67 -42.55 -9.17
N MET A 102 -16.37 -41.57 -8.61
CA MET A 102 -17.56 -40.97 -9.21
C MET A 102 -17.24 -40.28 -10.54
N ALA A 103 -16.13 -39.54 -10.62
CA ALA A 103 -15.67 -38.90 -11.85
C ALA A 103 -15.28 -39.92 -12.93
N ILE A 104 -14.63 -41.03 -12.53
CA ILE A 104 -14.28 -42.13 -13.45
C ILE A 104 -15.55 -42.80 -13.95
N THR A 105 -16.51 -43.11 -13.08
CA THR A 105 -17.79 -43.74 -13.50
C THR A 105 -18.64 -42.79 -14.36
N ALA A 106 -18.62 -41.48 -14.08
CA ALA A 106 -19.30 -40.48 -14.89
C ALA A 106 -18.62 -40.26 -16.26
N GLY A 107 -17.34 -40.58 -16.39
CA GLY A 107 -16.57 -40.48 -17.64
C GLY A 107 -16.40 -41.80 -18.40
N SER A 108 -17.02 -42.90 -17.94
CA SER A 108 -16.85 -44.23 -18.54
C SER A 108 -18.10 -44.76 -19.27
N GLU A 109 -19.18 -43.98 -19.34
CA GLU A 109 -20.37 -44.32 -20.12
C GLU A 109 -20.55 -43.29 -21.24
N GLU A 110 -20.47 -43.78 -22.48
CA GLU A 110 -20.61 -43.09 -23.78
C GLU A 110 -19.45 -42.15 -24.20
N PRO A 111 -18.99 -42.20 -25.46
CA PRO A 111 -18.19 -41.11 -26.01
C PRO A 111 -19.06 -39.85 -25.97
N ASP A 112 -18.59 -38.79 -25.30
CA ASP A 112 -19.26 -37.49 -25.33
C ASP A 112 -19.67 -37.20 -26.79
N PRO A 113 -20.96 -36.95 -27.08
CA PRO A 113 -21.35 -36.49 -28.40
C PRO A 113 -20.46 -35.30 -28.75
N PRO A 114 -19.94 -35.18 -29.99
CA PRO A 114 -19.06 -34.07 -30.36
C PRO A 114 -19.75 -32.78 -29.92
N PRO A 115 -19.02 -31.85 -29.25
CA PRO A 115 -19.62 -30.72 -28.56
C PRO A 115 -20.62 -30.08 -29.50
N GLU A 116 -21.91 -30.21 -29.18
CA GLU A 116 -22.96 -29.71 -30.05
C GLU A 116 -22.65 -28.25 -30.31
N PRO A 117 -22.58 -27.81 -31.58
CA PRO A 117 -22.32 -26.42 -31.89
C PRO A 117 -23.39 -25.62 -31.16
N MET A 118 -22.96 -24.81 -30.19
CA MET A 118 -23.84 -23.98 -29.35
C MET A 118 -25.00 -23.42 -30.18
N SER A 119 -26.23 -23.66 -29.73
CA SER A 119 -27.42 -23.16 -30.43
C SER A 119 -27.27 -21.67 -30.70
N GLU A 120 -27.74 -21.22 -31.87
CA GLU A 120 -27.59 -19.83 -32.32
C GLU A 120 -28.13 -18.84 -31.26
N GLU A 121 -29.22 -19.20 -30.59
CA GLU A 121 -29.82 -18.44 -29.48
C GLU A 121 -28.89 -18.35 -28.26
N ARG A 122 -28.21 -19.44 -27.89
CA ARG A 122 -27.25 -19.44 -26.77
C ARG A 122 -25.97 -18.69 -27.14
N ARG A 123 -25.55 -18.73 -28.42
CA ARG A 123 -24.45 -17.91 -28.96
C ARG A 123 -24.78 -16.43 -28.87
N GLN A 124 -25.96 -16.03 -29.33
CA GLN A 124 -26.42 -14.65 -29.29
C GLN A 124 -26.56 -14.16 -27.84
N TRP A 125 -27.18 -14.95 -26.96
CA TRP A 125 -27.28 -14.61 -25.54
C TRP A 125 -25.91 -14.44 -24.88
N LEU A 126 -24.96 -15.36 -25.14
CA LEU A 126 -23.61 -15.28 -24.57
C LEU A 126 -22.84 -14.07 -25.13
N GLN A 127 -22.99 -13.80 -26.42
CA GLN A 127 -22.38 -12.64 -27.07
C GLN A 127 -22.98 -11.33 -26.56
N GLU A 128 -24.29 -11.27 -26.32
CA GLU A 128 -24.96 -10.14 -25.70
C GLU A 128 -24.50 -9.94 -24.26
N ALA A 129 -24.45 -10.99 -23.45
CA ALA A 129 -23.98 -10.95 -22.07
C ALA A 129 -22.51 -10.51 -21.98
N MET A 130 -21.63 -11.03 -22.84
CA MET A 130 -20.25 -10.56 -22.95
C MET A 130 -20.21 -9.09 -23.38
N SER A 131 -20.97 -8.70 -24.40
CA SER A 131 -20.99 -7.31 -24.88
C SER A 131 -21.51 -6.34 -23.82
N ALA A 132 -22.45 -6.76 -22.98
CA ALA A 132 -22.99 -5.97 -21.87
C ALA A 132 -21.95 -5.84 -20.74
N ALA A 133 -21.24 -6.92 -20.40
CA ALA A 133 -20.17 -6.90 -19.41
C ALA A 133 -19.00 -6.00 -19.84
N PHE A 134 -18.57 -6.07 -21.11
CA PHE A 134 -17.49 -5.23 -21.63
C PHE A 134 -17.92 -3.80 -21.98
N ARG A 135 -19.24 -3.50 -22.02
CA ARG A 135 -19.74 -2.15 -22.32
C ARG A 135 -19.33 -1.16 -21.24
N GLY A 136 -19.45 -1.54 -19.98
CA GLY A 136 -19.06 -0.70 -18.83
C GLY A 136 -17.58 -0.34 -18.90
N GLN A 137 -16.72 -1.35 -19.05
CA GLN A 137 -15.26 -1.14 -19.15
C GLN A 137 -14.88 -0.25 -20.34
N ARG A 138 -15.52 -0.42 -21.50
CA ARG A 138 -15.25 0.45 -22.66
C ARG A 138 -15.67 1.89 -22.43
N GLU A 139 -16.78 2.10 -21.74
CA GLU A 139 -17.27 3.43 -21.37
C GLU A 139 -16.33 4.12 -20.36
N GLU A 140 -15.85 3.39 -19.36
CA GLU A 140 -14.87 3.84 -18.37
C GLU A 140 -13.55 4.28 -19.03
N VAL A 141 -13.05 3.51 -20.00
CA VAL A 141 -11.84 3.86 -20.76
C VAL A 141 -12.05 5.13 -21.59
N GLU A 142 -13.21 5.33 -22.21
CA GLU A 142 -13.51 6.56 -22.94
C GLU A 142 -13.65 7.78 -22.01
N GLN A 143 -14.25 7.60 -20.83
CA GLN A 143 -14.29 8.64 -19.78
C GLN A 143 -12.88 9.01 -19.31
N MET A 144 -12.02 8.02 -19.08
CA MET A 144 -10.62 8.21 -18.71
C MET A 144 -9.85 8.99 -19.78
N LYS A 145 -10.01 8.64 -21.06
CA LYS A 145 -9.43 9.40 -22.19
C LYS A 145 -9.96 10.83 -22.26
N SER A 146 -11.23 11.05 -21.94
CA SER A 146 -11.80 12.40 -21.86
C SER A 146 -11.12 13.23 -20.78
N CYS A 147 -10.99 12.68 -19.58
CA CYS A 147 -10.30 13.33 -18.47
C CYS A 147 -8.83 13.61 -18.81
N LEU A 148 -8.12 12.65 -19.39
CA LEU A 148 -6.73 12.84 -19.84
C LEU A 148 -6.60 13.93 -20.90
N ARG A 149 -7.59 14.10 -21.80
CA ARG A 149 -7.60 15.21 -22.77
C ARG A 149 -7.68 16.55 -22.07
N VAL A 150 -8.61 16.73 -21.11
CA VAL A 150 -8.73 17.94 -20.29
C VAL A 150 -7.41 18.23 -19.58
N LEU A 151 -6.84 17.22 -18.92
CA LEU A 151 -5.60 17.36 -18.15
C LEU A 151 -4.37 17.63 -19.03
N SER A 152 -4.39 17.19 -20.29
CA SER A 152 -3.29 17.40 -21.23
C SER A 152 -3.27 18.82 -21.81
N GLN A 153 -4.42 19.53 -21.85
CA GLN A 153 -4.47 20.90 -22.36
C GLN A 153 -3.50 21.81 -21.58
N PRO A 154 -2.75 22.71 -22.25
CA PRO A 154 -1.89 23.67 -21.58
C PRO A 154 -2.72 24.59 -20.68
N MET A 155 -2.13 25.09 -19.59
CA MET A 155 -2.80 26.11 -18.77
C MET A 155 -2.97 27.37 -19.62
N PRO A 156 -4.14 28.03 -19.63
CA PRO A 156 -4.32 29.26 -20.39
C PRO A 156 -3.40 30.38 -19.84
N PRO A 157 -2.49 30.94 -20.66
CA PRO A 157 -1.41 31.82 -20.19
C PRO A 157 -1.85 33.26 -19.86
N THR A 158 -3.05 33.66 -20.28
CA THR A 158 -3.61 35.02 -20.11
C THR A 158 -5.12 34.98 -19.86
N ALA A 159 -5.57 34.03 -19.05
CA ALA A 159 -6.96 33.95 -18.62
C ALA A 159 -7.23 34.98 -17.51
N GLY A 160 -8.43 35.56 -17.51
CA GLY A 160 -8.90 36.32 -16.34
C GLY A 160 -9.05 35.42 -15.12
N GLU A 161 -9.08 35.97 -13.90
CA GLU A 161 -9.19 35.19 -12.66
C GLU A 161 -10.36 34.19 -12.68
N ALA A 162 -11.50 34.58 -13.26
CA ALA A 162 -12.68 33.72 -13.39
C ALA A 162 -12.46 32.53 -14.35
N GLU A 163 -11.76 32.74 -15.46
CA GLU A 163 -11.47 31.70 -16.44
C GLU A 163 -10.41 30.72 -15.90
N GLN A 164 -9.44 31.23 -15.14
CA GLN A 164 -8.44 30.40 -14.49
C GLN A 164 -9.03 29.57 -13.35
N ALA A 165 -10.00 30.11 -12.60
CA ALA A 165 -10.75 29.35 -11.59
C ALA A 165 -11.62 28.26 -12.24
N ALA A 166 -12.26 28.55 -13.37
CA ALA A 166 -13.06 27.57 -14.11
C ALA A 166 -12.20 26.42 -14.69
N ASP A 167 -11.07 26.74 -15.34
CA ASP A 167 -10.11 25.73 -15.83
C ASP A 167 -9.55 24.87 -14.68
N GLN A 168 -9.24 25.49 -13.54
CA GLN A 168 -8.79 24.74 -12.37
C GLN A 168 -9.89 23.78 -11.88
N GLN A 169 -11.13 24.23 -11.77
CA GLN A 169 -12.25 23.39 -11.33
C GLN A 169 -12.52 22.21 -12.29
N GLU A 170 -12.41 22.45 -13.60
CA GLU A 170 -12.55 21.39 -14.60
C GLU A 170 -11.47 20.31 -14.44
N ARG A 171 -10.21 20.72 -14.23
CA ARG A 171 -9.09 19.81 -13.98
C ARG A 171 -9.22 19.08 -12.65
N GLU A 172 -9.69 19.75 -11.61
CA GLU A 172 -9.96 19.13 -10.32
C GLU A 172 -11.03 18.03 -10.43
N GLY A 173 -12.13 18.31 -11.13
CA GLY A 173 -13.18 17.32 -11.40
C GLY A 173 -12.68 16.15 -12.25
N ALA A 174 -11.84 16.41 -13.26
CA ALA A 174 -11.22 15.34 -14.05
C ALA A 174 -10.29 14.45 -13.20
N LEU A 175 -9.53 15.01 -12.25
CA LEU A 175 -8.68 14.23 -11.35
C LEU A 175 -9.49 13.41 -10.34
N GLU A 176 -10.63 13.92 -9.87
CA GLU A 176 -11.54 13.19 -8.97
C GLU A 176 -12.18 12.01 -9.71
N LEU A 177 -12.74 12.24 -10.89
CA LEU A 177 -13.34 11.17 -11.69
C LEU A 177 -12.31 10.08 -12.06
N LEU A 178 -11.07 10.47 -12.37
CA LEU A 178 -9.99 9.51 -12.59
C LEU A 178 -9.65 8.72 -11.32
N ALA A 179 -9.70 9.33 -10.14
CA ALA A 179 -9.46 8.63 -8.88
C ALA A 179 -10.54 7.58 -8.62
N ASP A 180 -11.80 7.91 -8.85
CA ASP A 180 -12.93 6.99 -8.71
C ASP A 180 -12.80 5.81 -9.69
N LEU A 181 -12.50 6.09 -10.96
CA LEU A 181 -12.28 5.05 -11.97
C LEU A 181 -11.08 4.15 -11.63
N CYS A 182 -9.99 4.73 -11.15
CA CYS A 182 -8.75 4.01 -10.84
C CYS A 182 -8.77 3.28 -9.48
N GLU A 183 -9.87 3.32 -8.73
CA GLU A 183 -10.07 2.36 -7.62
C GLU A 183 -10.10 0.92 -8.13
N ASN A 184 -10.51 0.71 -9.38
CA ASN A 184 -10.36 -0.56 -10.08
C ASN A 184 -8.93 -0.70 -10.62
N MET A 185 -8.29 -1.83 -10.31
CA MET A 185 -6.93 -2.18 -10.73
C MET A 185 -6.77 -2.22 -12.25
N ASP A 186 -7.78 -2.70 -12.99
CA ASP A 186 -7.72 -2.77 -14.46
C ASP A 186 -7.70 -1.36 -15.07
N ASN A 187 -8.54 -0.46 -14.55
CA ASN A 187 -8.56 0.95 -14.95
C ASN A 187 -7.28 1.67 -14.56
N ALA A 188 -6.70 1.38 -13.39
CA ALA A 188 -5.40 1.93 -13.01
C ALA A 188 -4.28 1.48 -13.96
N ALA A 189 -4.34 0.24 -14.47
CA ALA A 189 -3.41 -0.25 -15.48
C ALA A 189 -3.62 0.46 -16.82
N ASP A 190 -4.86 0.59 -17.29
CA ASP A 190 -5.19 1.33 -18.52
C ASP A 190 -4.74 2.80 -18.43
N PHE A 191 -4.93 3.45 -17.28
CA PHE A 191 -4.46 4.80 -17.01
C PHE A 191 -2.94 4.93 -17.18
N CYS A 192 -2.19 3.92 -16.71
CA CYS A 192 -0.75 3.87 -16.86
C CYS A 192 -0.33 3.67 -18.33
N GLN A 193 -1.04 2.82 -19.08
CA GLN A 193 -0.83 2.61 -20.52
C GLN A 193 -1.11 3.87 -21.34
N LEU A 194 -2.12 4.64 -20.96
CA LEU A 194 -2.46 5.94 -21.57
C LEU A 194 -1.50 7.07 -21.18
N SER A 195 -0.35 6.74 -20.56
CA SER A 195 0.65 7.70 -20.08
C SER A 195 0.11 8.72 -19.05
N GLY A 196 -1.00 8.42 -18.40
CA GLY A 196 -1.59 9.27 -17.36
C GLY A 196 -0.63 9.52 -16.19
N MET A 197 0.12 8.49 -15.81
CA MET A 197 1.10 8.59 -14.72
C MET A 197 2.25 9.57 -15.04
N HIS A 198 2.69 9.63 -16.29
CA HIS A 198 3.72 10.58 -16.73
C HIS A 198 3.21 12.03 -16.61
N LEU A 199 1.96 12.26 -16.96
CA LEU A 199 1.31 13.56 -16.84
C LEU A 199 1.20 14.00 -15.37
N LEU A 200 0.79 13.10 -14.46
CA LEU A 200 0.67 13.41 -13.04
C LEU A 200 2.02 13.76 -12.41
N VAL A 201 3.02 12.90 -12.60
CA VAL A 201 4.35 13.07 -12.00
C VAL A 201 5.11 14.25 -12.62
N GLY A 202 4.98 14.45 -13.93
CA GLY A 202 5.69 15.48 -14.68
C GLY A 202 5.10 16.88 -14.51
N ARG A 203 3.78 17.01 -14.35
CA ARG A 203 3.09 18.31 -14.35
C ARG A 203 2.29 18.60 -13.08
N TYR A 204 1.47 17.67 -12.62
CA TYR A 204 0.46 17.97 -11.60
C TYR A 204 0.98 17.93 -10.16
N LEU A 205 1.99 17.11 -9.85
CA LEU A 205 2.64 17.16 -8.53
C LEU A 205 3.34 18.51 -8.25
N GLU A 206 3.69 19.25 -9.29
CA GLU A 206 4.35 20.56 -9.20
C GLU A 206 3.43 21.70 -9.66
N ALA A 207 2.11 21.45 -9.74
CA ALA A 207 1.13 22.47 -10.10
C ALA A 207 1.09 23.62 -9.07
N GLY A 208 0.83 24.85 -9.54
CA GLY A 208 0.73 26.03 -8.67
C GLY A 208 -0.44 25.95 -7.67
N ALA A 209 -1.57 25.40 -8.10
CA ALA A 209 -2.75 25.22 -7.26
C ALA A 209 -2.62 24.00 -6.34
N ALA A 210 -2.81 24.21 -5.03
CA ALA A 210 -2.79 23.12 -4.04
C ALA A 210 -3.85 22.05 -4.35
N GLY A 211 -5.03 22.49 -4.83
CA GLY A 211 -6.15 21.63 -5.24
C GLY A 211 -5.78 20.55 -6.25
N LEU A 212 -4.92 20.91 -7.20
CA LEU A 212 -4.40 19.99 -8.22
C LEU A 212 -3.32 19.07 -7.65
N ARG A 213 -2.41 19.61 -6.82
CA ARG A 213 -1.31 18.82 -6.24
C ARG A 213 -1.79 17.68 -5.37
N TRP A 214 -2.75 17.93 -4.46
CA TRP A 214 -3.22 16.88 -3.56
C TRP A 214 -4.05 15.82 -4.28
N ARG A 215 -4.85 16.20 -5.29
CA ARG A 215 -5.62 15.26 -6.12
C ARG A 215 -4.72 14.38 -6.98
N ALA A 216 -3.66 14.96 -7.55
CA ALA A 216 -2.66 14.19 -8.27
C ALA A 216 -1.94 13.21 -7.34
N ALA A 217 -1.54 13.63 -6.14
CA ALA A 217 -0.95 12.73 -5.14
C ALA A 217 -1.94 11.62 -4.73
N GLN A 218 -3.22 11.95 -4.55
CA GLN A 218 -4.26 10.96 -4.27
C GLN A 218 -4.36 9.91 -5.39
N LEU A 219 -4.50 10.35 -6.64
CA LEU A 219 -4.63 9.46 -7.79
C LEU A 219 -3.40 8.55 -7.96
N ILE A 220 -2.18 9.07 -7.76
CA ILE A 220 -0.96 8.26 -7.73
C ILE A 220 -1.05 7.18 -6.65
N GLY A 221 -1.49 7.55 -5.43
CA GLY A 221 -1.67 6.62 -4.33
C GLY A 221 -2.72 5.55 -4.62
N THR A 222 -3.86 5.91 -5.21
CA THR A 222 -4.93 4.99 -5.58
C THR A 222 -4.45 3.98 -6.63
N CYS A 223 -3.82 4.43 -7.72
CA CYS A 223 -3.35 3.52 -8.77
C CYS A 223 -2.24 2.57 -8.29
N SER A 224 -1.38 3.01 -7.37
CA SER A 224 -0.21 2.24 -6.92
C SER A 224 -0.48 1.35 -5.70
N GLN A 225 -1.67 1.42 -5.09
CA GLN A 225 -1.95 0.70 -3.87
C GLN A 225 -1.97 -0.82 -4.11
N ASN A 226 -0.99 -1.53 -3.56
CA ASN A 226 -0.83 -2.98 -3.66
C ASN A 226 -0.67 -3.52 -5.10
N VAL A 227 -0.17 -2.71 -6.04
CA VAL A 227 0.06 -3.11 -7.43
C VAL A 227 1.53 -2.90 -7.82
N ALA A 228 2.35 -3.95 -7.69
CA ALA A 228 3.81 -3.90 -7.90
C ALA A 228 4.22 -3.27 -9.24
N ALA A 229 3.59 -3.66 -10.35
CA ALA A 229 3.91 -3.12 -11.67
C ALA A 229 3.70 -1.60 -11.78
N ILE A 230 2.62 -1.09 -11.18
CA ILE A 230 2.34 0.36 -11.17
C ILE A 230 3.27 1.06 -10.19
N GLN A 231 3.56 0.48 -9.02
CA GLN A 231 4.53 1.02 -8.07
C GLN A 231 5.90 1.19 -8.73
N GLU A 232 6.42 0.18 -9.43
CA GLU A 232 7.70 0.24 -10.14
C GLU A 232 7.72 1.33 -11.21
N GLN A 233 6.65 1.45 -12.00
CA GLN A 233 6.54 2.51 -13.01
C GLN A 233 6.58 3.90 -12.35
N VAL A 234 5.78 4.12 -11.30
CA VAL A 234 5.71 5.40 -10.58
C VAL A 234 7.07 5.76 -9.94
N LEU A 235 7.75 4.78 -9.36
CA LEU A 235 9.09 4.92 -8.79
C LEU A 235 10.12 5.28 -9.88
N GLY A 236 10.04 4.61 -11.04
CA GLY A 236 10.88 4.87 -12.21
C GLY A 236 10.74 6.28 -12.79
N LEU A 237 9.55 6.89 -12.65
CA LEU A 237 9.30 8.29 -13.03
C LEU A 237 9.85 9.30 -12.01
N GLY A 238 10.44 8.84 -10.90
CA GLY A 238 11.01 9.71 -9.87
C GLY A 238 9.96 10.41 -9.00
N ALA A 239 8.74 9.87 -8.94
CA ALA A 239 7.65 10.45 -8.16
C ALA A 239 7.99 10.58 -6.67
N LEU A 240 8.68 9.59 -6.11
CA LEU A 240 9.01 9.52 -4.68
C LEU A 240 9.76 10.77 -4.17
N ARG A 241 10.70 11.30 -4.97
CA ARG A 241 11.43 12.54 -4.63
C ARG A 241 10.50 13.75 -4.60
N LYS A 242 9.57 13.85 -5.54
CA LYS A 242 8.59 14.96 -5.58
C LYS A 242 7.62 14.86 -4.41
N LEU A 243 7.11 13.65 -4.12
CA LEU A 243 6.20 13.40 -3.00
C LEU A 243 6.86 13.70 -1.64
N LEU A 244 8.11 13.27 -1.41
CA LEU A 244 8.84 13.60 -0.18
C LEU A 244 9.02 15.11 -0.01
N ARG A 245 9.30 15.84 -1.11
CA ARG A 245 9.39 17.31 -1.07
C ARG A 245 8.04 17.95 -0.69
N LEU A 246 6.94 17.45 -1.24
CA LEU A 246 5.59 17.94 -0.89
C LEU A 246 5.26 17.68 0.58
N LEU A 247 5.54 16.48 1.08
CA LEU A 247 5.35 16.12 2.48
C LEU A 247 6.14 17.05 3.43
N ASP A 248 7.38 17.37 3.07
CA ASP A 248 8.28 18.15 3.93
C ASP A 248 8.00 19.67 3.88
N ARG A 249 7.58 20.21 2.71
CA ARG A 249 7.62 21.66 2.46
C ARG A 249 6.33 22.30 1.94
N ASP A 250 5.29 21.55 1.59
CA ASP A 250 4.07 22.18 1.06
C ASP A 250 3.34 22.99 2.15
N ALA A 251 2.80 24.14 1.78
CA ALA A 251 2.05 25.01 2.69
C ALA A 251 0.65 24.45 3.01
N CYS A 252 0.10 23.59 2.15
CA CYS A 252 -1.22 23.01 2.32
C CYS A 252 -1.13 21.64 2.99
N ASP A 253 -1.71 21.51 4.18
CA ASP A 253 -1.72 20.25 4.94
C ASP A 253 -2.39 19.10 4.18
N THR A 254 -3.43 19.38 3.40
CA THR A 254 -4.09 18.38 2.55
C THR A 254 -3.11 17.79 1.53
N VAL A 255 -2.25 18.62 0.92
CA VAL A 255 -1.20 18.14 0.00
C VAL A 255 -0.22 17.25 0.74
N ARG A 256 0.23 17.66 1.93
CA ARG A 256 1.16 16.86 2.76
C ARG A 256 0.57 15.50 3.12
N VAL A 257 -0.69 15.46 3.55
CA VAL A 257 -1.41 14.23 3.91
C VAL A 257 -1.57 13.30 2.72
N LYS A 258 -1.94 13.82 1.53
CA LYS A 258 -2.10 13.01 0.32
C LYS A 258 -0.76 12.58 -0.27
N ALA A 259 0.29 13.39 -0.13
CA ALA A 259 1.66 12.99 -0.47
C ALA A 259 2.13 11.83 0.42
N LEU A 260 1.89 11.89 1.72
CA LEU A 260 2.20 10.78 2.64
C LEU A 260 1.43 9.50 2.31
N PHE A 261 0.15 9.63 1.92
CA PHE A 261 -0.64 8.49 1.44
C PHE A 261 0.01 7.85 0.20
N ALA A 262 0.36 8.65 -0.82
CA ALA A 262 1.03 8.14 -2.01
C ALA A 262 2.39 7.49 -1.68
N ILE A 263 3.18 8.09 -0.80
CA ILE A 263 4.45 7.51 -0.33
C ILE A 263 4.18 6.14 0.31
N SER A 264 3.20 6.05 1.22
CA SER A 264 2.82 4.80 1.88
C SER A 264 2.47 3.70 0.87
N CYS A 265 1.69 4.02 -0.17
CA CYS A 265 1.35 3.07 -1.24
C CYS A 265 2.55 2.61 -2.08
N LEU A 266 3.61 3.43 -2.20
CA LEU A 266 4.78 3.14 -3.03
C LEU A 266 5.91 2.41 -2.31
N VAL A 267 5.94 2.46 -0.97
CA VAL A 267 7.03 1.90 -0.17
C VAL A 267 6.64 0.66 0.63
N ARG A 268 5.34 0.44 0.85
CA ARG A 268 4.83 -0.77 1.53
C ARG A 268 4.79 -1.93 0.53
N GLU A 269 5.23 -3.10 0.97
CA GLU A 269 5.31 -4.32 0.16
C GLU A 269 6.11 -4.14 -1.15
N GLN A 270 7.04 -3.16 -1.19
CA GLN A 270 7.82 -2.81 -2.38
C GLN A 270 9.27 -2.47 -2.01
N GLU A 271 10.16 -3.46 -2.07
CA GLU A 271 11.56 -3.35 -1.64
C GLU A 271 12.33 -2.25 -2.39
N ALA A 272 12.18 -2.17 -3.71
CA ALA A 272 12.85 -1.14 -4.52
C ALA A 272 12.40 0.29 -4.12
N GLY A 273 11.13 0.44 -3.75
CA GLY A 273 10.55 1.69 -3.27
C GLY A 273 11.09 2.07 -1.89
N LEU A 274 11.18 1.11 -0.97
CA LEU A 274 11.77 1.31 0.34
C LEU A 274 13.25 1.69 0.25
N LEU A 275 14.05 0.99 -0.55
CA LEU A 275 15.46 1.35 -0.75
C LEU A 275 15.62 2.76 -1.32
N GLN A 276 14.75 3.17 -2.25
CA GLN A 276 14.76 4.54 -2.76
C GLN A 276 14.34 5.56 -1.69
N PHE A 277 13.35 5.23 -0.85
CA PHE A 277 12.91 6.05 0.27
C PHE A 277 14.07 6.30 1.27
N LEU A 278 14.83 5.25 1.61
CA LEU A 278 16.01 5.36 2.46
C LEU A 278 17.08 6.27 1.86
N ARG A 279 17.41 6.07 0.57
CA ARG A 279 18.39 6.90 -0.14
C ARG A 279 17.98 8.38 -0.23
N LEU A 280 16.69 8.68 -0.14
CA LEU A 280 16.14 10.03 -0.17
C LEU A 280 15.90 10.60 1.23
N ASP A 281 16.49 10.00 2.28
CA ASP A 281 16.34 10.44 3.67
C ASP A 281 14.87 10.45 4.15
N GLY A 282 14.10 9.46 3.68
CA GLY A 282 12.66 9.37 3.89
C GLY A 282 12.27 9.27 5.37
N PHE A 283 13.05 8.57 6.20
CA PHE A 283 12.78 8.48 7.63
C PHE A 283 12.89 9.83 8.34
N SER A 284 13.84 10.68 7.96
CA SER A 284 13.96 12.02 8.54
C SER A 284 12.78 12.91 8.14
N VAL A 285 12.29 12.79 6.89
CA VAL A 285 11.06 13.46 6.46
C VAL A 285 9.85 12.97 7.26
N LEU A 286 9.74 11.65 7.48
CA LEU A 286 8.67 11.04 8.27
C LEU A 286 8.71 11.50 9.73
N MET A 287 9.91 11.65 10.29
CA MET A 287 10.12 12.20 11.63
C MET A 287 9.64 13.64 11.76
N ARG A 288 10.04 14.51 10.82
CA ARG A 288 9.58 15.89 10.81
C ARG A 288 8.06 15.98 10.65
N ALA A 289 7.46 15.07 9.88
CA ALA A 289 6.01 14.97 9.70
C ALA A 289 5.28 14.61 11.01
N MET A 290 5.83 13.69 11.82
CA MET A 290 5.29 13.36 13.16
C MET A 290 5.40 14.49 14.18
N GLN A 291 6.34 15.40 13.99
CA GLN A 291 6.54 16.58 14.86
C GLN A 291 5.65 17.77 14.48
N GLN A 292 4.95 17.73 13.34
CA GLN A 292 4.03 18.80 12.92
C GLN A 292 2.76 18.81 13.77
N GLN A 293 2.09 19.95 13.89
CA GLN A 293 0.83 20.07 14.65
C GLN A 293 -0.41 19.45 13.95
N VAL A 294 -0.22 18.78 12.81
CA VAL A 294 -1.31 18.20 12.01
C VAL A 294 -1.55 16.75 12.43
N GLN A 295 -2.60 16.51 13.22
CA GLN A 295 -2.89 15.19 13.80
C GLN A 295 -2.98 14.05 12.76
N LYS A 296 -3.68 14.28 11.64
CA LYS A 296 -3.78 13.28 10.55
C LYS A 296 -2.41 12.89 9.98
N LEU A 297 -1.48 13.85 9.94
CA LEU A 297 -0.13 13.62 9.45
C LEU A 297 0.69 12.82 10.46
N LYS A 298 0.57 13.14 11.76
CA LYS A 298 1.22 12.40 12.86
C LYS A 298 0.83 10.92 12.84
N VAL A 299 -0.47 10.64 12.89
CA VAL A 299 -1.02 9.28 12.94
C VAL A 299 -0.55 8.47 11.73
N LYS A 300 -0.73 9.01 10.50
CA LYS A 300 -0.33 8.31 9.28
C LYS A 300 1.17 8.08 9.17
N SER A 301 1.98 9.00 9.71
CA SER A 301 3.44 8.88 9.68
C SER A 301 3.93 7.83 10.66
N ALA A 302 3.40 7.84 11.88
CA ALA A 302 3.70 6.84 12.90
C ALA A 302 3.25 5.44 12.45
N PHE A 303 2.05 5.34 11.88
CA PHE A 303 1.54 4.09 11.31
C PHE A 303 2.46 3.57 10.19
N LEU A 304 2.90 4.42 9.26
CA LEU A 304 3.83 4.02 8.21
C LEU A 304 5.16 3.54 8.80
N LEU A 305 5.72 4.25 9.79
CA LEU A 305 6.96 3.85 10.46
C LEU A 305 6.83 2.48 11.13
N GLN A 306 5.75 2.25 11.86
CA GLN A 306 5.46 0.97 12.50
C GLN A 306 5.37 -0.16 11.46
N ASN A 307 4.64 0.05 10.36
CA ASN A 307 4.52 -0.94 9.28
C ASN A 307 5.89 -1.27 8.66
N LEU A 308 6.71 -0.26 8.39
CA LEU A 308 8.05 -0.46 7.83
C LEU A 308 8.97 -1.21 8.79
N LEU A 309 8.90 -0.93 10.10
CA LEU A 309 9.71 -1.61 11.11
C LEU A 309 9.30 -3.08 11.33
N VAL A 310 8.02 -3.40 11.15
CA VAL A 310 7.51 -4.77 11.21
C VAL A 310 7.94 -5.57 9.98
N GLY A 311 7.83 -4.99 8.77
CA GLY A 311 8.20 -5.66 7.53
C GLY A 311 9.70 -5.76 7.27
N HIS A 312 10.49 -4.81 7.77
CA HIS A 312 11.91 -4.64 7.42
C HIS A 312 12.80 -4.46 8.66
N PRO A 313 12.99 -5.52 9.48
CA PRO A 313 13.80 -5.45 10.70
C PRO A 313 15.28 -5.10 10.44
N GLU A 314 15.78 -5.29 9.22
CA GLU A 314 17.13 -4.93 8.78
C GLU A 314 17.45 -3.43 8.95
N HIS A 315 16.43 -2.56 8.99
CA HIS A 315 16.62 -1.12 9.11
C HIS A 315 16.62 -0.61 10.55
N LYS A 316 16.36 -1.47 11.55
CA LYS A 316 16.37 -1.10 12.99
C LYS A 316 17.69 -0.43 13.41
N GLY A 317 18.82 -0.99 12.98
CA GLY A 317 20.15 -0.46 13.35
C GLY A 317 20.43 0.94 12.80
N THR A 318 20.08 1.19 11.54
CA THR A 318 20.20 2.53 10.94
C THR A 318 19.30 3.52 11.67
N LEU A 319 18.06 3.14 11.97
CA LEU A 319 17.11 3.98 12.69
C LEU A 319 17.56 4.33 14.11
N CYS A 320 18.05 3.35 14.87
CA CYS A 320 18.63 3.60 16.20
C CYS A 320 19.84 4.55 16.10
N SER A 321 20.72 4.35 15.14
CA SER A 321 21.91 5.19 14.94
C SER A 321 21.57 6.63 14.53
N MET A 322 20.39 6.85 13.91
CA MET A 322 19.86 8.18 13.61
C MET A 322 19.17 8.85 14.82
N GLY A 323 19.14 8.20 15.98
CA GLY A 323 18.49 8.72 17.18
C GLY A 323 16.96 8.61 17.14
N MET A 324 16.41 7.66 16.38
CA MET A 324 14.96 7.45 16.26
C MET A 324 14.30 7.18 17.62
N VAL A 325 14.97 6.44 18.51
CA VAL A 325 14.46 6.12 19.85
C VAL A 325 14.20 7.39 20.67
N GLN A 326 15.18 8.29 20.74
CA GLN A 326 15.09 9.56 21.45
C GLN A 326 13.91 10.40 20.94
N GLN A 327 13.73 10.41 19.61
CA GLN A 327 12.66 11.18 19.00
C GLN A 327 11.28 10.57 19.26
N LEU A 328 11.13 9.24 19.19
CA LEU A 328 9.87 8.56 19.53
C LEU A 328 9.51 8.78 21.00
N VAL A 329 10.49 8.67 21.92
CA VAL A 329 10.25 8.95 23.34
C VAL A 329 9.86 10.42 23.57
N ALA A 330 10.44 11.37 22.84
CA ALA A 330 10.00 12.75 22.89
C ALA A 330 8.53 12.93 22.45
N LEU A 331 8.06 12.16 21.46
CA LEU A 331 6.66 12.16 21.05
C LEU A 331 5.75 11.55 22.13
N VAL A 332 6.19 10.50 22.83
CA VAL A 332 5.41 9.88 23.93
C VAL A 332 5.16 10.84 25.09
N ARG A 333 6.05 11.83 25.30
CA ARG A 333 5.89 12.87 26.33
C ARG A 333 4.85 13.94 25.97
N THR A 334 4.35 13.96 24.74
CA THR A 334 3.32 14.94 24.34
C THR A 334 1.93 14.52 24.82
N GLU A 335 0.93 15.37 24.59
CA GLU A 335 -0.46 15.11 25.00
C GLU A 335 -0.99 13.80 24.40
N HIS A 336 -1.46 12.90 25.29
CA HIS A 336 -1.93 11.58 24.91
C HIS A 336 -3.08 11.63 23.90
N SER A 337 -3.01 10.76 22.90
CA SER A 337 -3.99 10.63 21.83
C SER A 337 -3.68 9.36 21.02
N PRO A 338 -4.61 8.85 20.18
CA PRO A 338 -4.47 7.55 19.51
C PRO A 338 -3.21 7.37 18.64
N PHE A 339 -2.49 8.45 18.28
CA PHE A 339 -1.22 8.30 17.57
C PHE A 339 -0.13 7.62 18.42
N HIS A 340 -0.26 7.66 19.75
CA HIS A 340 0.73 7.11 20.68
C HIS A 340 0.85 5.60 20.59
N GLU A 341 -0.27 4.90 20.33
CA GLU A 341 -0.31 3.48 20.01
C GLU A 341 0.72 3.12 18.92
N HIS A 342 0.71 3.84 17.79
CA HIS A 342 1.64 3.59 16.69
C HIS A 342 3.08 3.96 17.02
N VAL A 343 3.29 5.03 17.83
CA VAL A 343 4.63 5.43 18.28
C VAL A 343 5.25 4.38 19.20
N LEU A 344 4.46 3.87 20.15
CA LEU A 344 4.87 2.82 21.07
C LEU A 344 5.00 1.48 20.37
N GLY A 345 4.14 1.18 19.39
CA GLY A 345 4.28 0.03 18.50
C GLY A 345 5.59 0.06 17.71
N ALA A 346 5.95 1.21 17.12
CA ALA A 346 7.23 1.40 16.44
C ALA A 346 8.42 1.23 17.40
N LEU A 347 8.33 1.80 18.62
CA LEU A 347 9.36 1.65 19.64
C LEU A 347 9.50 0.19 20.08
N CYS A 348 8.39 -0.53 20.23
CA CYS A 348 8.37 -1.96 20.54
C CYS A 348 9.06 -2.78 19.43
N SER A 349 8.81 -2.46 18.17
CA SER A 349 9.50 -3.09 17.03
C SER A 349 11.02 -2.83 17.07
N LEU A 350 11.46 -1.63 17.47
CA LEU A 350 12.88 -1.27 17.58
C LEU A 350 13.62 -2.02 18.70
N VAL A 351 12.94 -2.42 19.78
CA VAL A 351 13.58 -3.16 20.89
C VAL A 351 13.49 -4.69 20.74
N THR A 352 12.50 -5.18 20.00
CA THR A 352 12.27 -6.62 19.83
C THR A 352 13.43 -7.25 19.07
N ASP A 353 14.10 -8.23 19.70
CA ASP A 353 15.27 -8.95 19.20
C ASP A 353 16.46 -8.05 18.78
N PHE A 354 16.54 -6.85 19.36
CA PHE A 354 17.56 -5.86 18.96
C PHE A 354 18.22 -5.18 20.17
N PRO A 355 19.38 -5.68 20.64
CA PRO A 355 20.05 -5.19 21.85
C PRO A 355 20.44 -3.71 21.82
N GLN A 356 20.78 -3.16 20.64
CA GLN A 356 21.07 -1.73 20.53
C GLN A 356 19.83 -0.88 20.85
N GLY A 357 18.65 -1.27 20.37
CA GLY A 357 17.40 -0.58 20.70
C GLY A 357 17.10 -0.61 22.20
N VAL A 358 17.35 -1.75 22.85
CA VAL A 358 17.20 -1.88 24.31
C VAL A 358 18.16 -0.95 25.06
N ARG A 359 19.43 -0.85 24.63
CA ARG A 359 20.41 0.06 25.26
C ARG A 359 19.97 1.53 25.15
N GLU A 360 19.56 1.96 23.96
CA GLU A 360 19.06 3.33 23.73
C GLU A 360 17.83 3.64 24.59
N CYS A 361 16.93 2.68 24.78
CA CYS A 361 15.77 2.83 25.66
C CYS A 361 16.13 2.89 27.16
N ARG A 362 17.25 2.28 27.57
CA ARG A 362 17.76 2.27 28.95
C ARG A 362 18.57 3.52 29.31
N GLU A 363 18.80 4.41 28.37
CA GLU A 363 19.55 5.65 28.64
C GLU A 363 18.88 6.47 29.75
N PRO A 364 19.59 6.78 30.85
CA PRO A 364 19.01 7.45 32.02
C PRO A 364 18.40 8.82 31.67
N GLU A 365 18.98 9.51 30.67
CA GLU A 365 18.52 10.82 30.20
C GLU A 365 17.12 10.78 29.58
N LEU A 366 16.66 9.60 29.11
CA LEU A 366 15.33 9.45 28.52
C LEU A 366 14.25 9.22 29.59
N GLY A 367 14.59 8.74 30.79
CA GLY A 367 13.60 8.47 31.84
C GLY A 367 12.40 7.63 31.34
N LEU A 368 12.64 6.72 30.39
CA LEU A 368 11.57 6.01 29.67
C LEU A 368 10.78 5.08 30.61
N GLU A 369 11.45 4.47 31.59
CA GLU A 369 10.80 3.57 32.54
C GLU A 369 9.68 4.27 33.33
N GLU A 370 9.96 5.43 33.91
CA GLU A 370 8.99 6.21 34.67
C GLU A 370 7.82 6.67 33.77
N LEU A 371 8.14 7.11 32.55
CA LEU A 371 7.15 7.53 31.56
C LEU A 371 6.19 6.40 31.18
N LEU A 372 6.72 5.20 30.91
CA LEU A 372 5.91 4.03 30.56
C LEU A 372 5.07 3.55 31.75
N ARG A 373 5.62 3.53 32.98
CA ARG A 373 4.87 3.16 34.19
C ARG A 373 3.69 4.11 34.43
N HIS A 374 3.92 5.41 34.29
CA HIS A 374 2.85 6.41 34.39
C HIS A 374 1.81 6.24 33.29
N ARG A 375 2.24 5.93 32.05
CA ARG A 375 1.32 5.66 30.94
C ARG A 375 0.47 4.41 31.18
N CYS A 376 1.06 3.30 31.62
CA CYS A 376 0.30 2.09 31.96
C CYS A 376 -0.80 2.35 32.98
N GLN A 377 -0.51 3.14 34.03
CA GLN A 377 -1.51 3.50 35.05
C GLN A 377 -2.67 4.32 34.46
N LEU A 378 -2.37 5.24 33.53
CA LEU A 378 -3.39 6.04 32.85
C LEU A 378 -4.29 5.18 31.97
N LEU A 379 -3.73 4.22 31.24
CA LEU A 379 -4.46 3.41 30.25
C LEU A 379 -5.22 2.23 30.84
N GLN A 380 -4.94 1.84 32.09
CA GLN A 380 -5.44 0.61 32.71
C GLN A 380 -6.98 0.53 32.79
N GLN A 381 -7.67 1.67 32.74
CA GLN A 381 -9.14 1.75 32.83
C GLN A 381 -9.83 2.02 31.49
N HIS A 382 -9.06 2.17 30.41
CA HIS A 382 -9.54 2.55 29.08
C HIS A 382 -9.39 1.39 28.10
N GLU A 383 -10.48 0.67 27.83
CA GLU A 383 -10.49 -0.45 26.89
C GLU A 383 -10.12 -0.01 25.45
N GLU A 384 -10.39 1.25 25.11
CA GLU A 384 -10.03 1.84 23.82
C GLU A 384 -8.53 1.94 23.55
N TYR A 385 -7.68 1.78 24.58
CA TYR A 385 -6.22 1.88 24.48
C TYR A 385 -5.49 0.57 24.85
N GLN A 386 -6.18 -0.57 24.76
CA GLN A 386 -5.58 -1.88 25.09
C GLN A 386 -4.30 -2.17 24.29
N GLU A 387 -4.28 -1.89 22.98
CA GLU A 387 -3.10 -2.11 22.13
C GLU A 387 -1.91 -1.23 22.58
N GLU A 388 -2.17 0.02 22.97
CA GLU A 388 -1.13 0.91 23.52
C GLU A 388 -0.60 0.40 24.86
N LEU A 389 -1.48 -0.11 25.72
CA LEU A 389 -1.11 -0.70 27.00
C LEU A 389 -0.23 -1.93 26.81
N GLU A 390 -0.59 -2.84 25.90
CA GLU A 390 0.21 -4.02 25.57
C GLU A 390 1.62 -3.65 25.08
N PHE A 391 1.74 -2.62 24.23
CA PHE A 391 3.06 -2.13 23.81
C PHE A 391 3.85 -1.54 24.99
N CYS A 392 3.22 -0.79 25.88
CA CYS A 392 3.89 -0.24 27.06
C CYS A 392 4.40 -1.35 28.00
N GLU A 393 3.58 -2.34 28.27
CA GLU A 393 3.94 -3.48 29.13
C GLU A 393 5.06 -4.30 28.50
N LYS A 394 5.00 -4.57 27.19
CA LYS A 394 6.05 -5.28 26.47
C LYS A 394 7.37 -4.51 26.46
N LEU A 395 7.32 -3.18 26.32
CA LEU A 395 8.50 -2.32 26.44
C LEU A 395 9.11 -2.37 27.84
N LEU A 396 8.28 -2.29 28.88
CA LEU A 396 8.72 -2.43 30.28
C LEU A 396 9.36 -3.79 30.53
N GLN A 397 8.73 -4.87 30.05
CA GLN A 397 9.24 -6.23 30.20
C GLN A 397 10.57 -6.43 29.46
N THR A 398 10.68 -5.94 28.23
CA THR A 398 11.90 -6.16 27.42
C THR A 398 13.06 -5.28 27.88
N CYS A 399 12.78 -4.03 28.24
CA CYS A 399 13.81 -3.05 28.54
C CYS A 399 14.14 -2.95 30.03
N PHE A 400 13.20 -3.15 30.95
CA PHE A 400 13.41 -2.84 32.37
C PHE A 400 13.19 -4.03 33.31
N SER A 401 12.89 -5.21 32.78
CA SER A 401 13.09 -6.45 33.55
C SER A 401 14.58 -6.73 33.62
N SER A 402 15.13 -6.81 34.83
CA SER A 402 16.31 -7.63 35.06
C SER A 402 15.95 -9.08 34.68
N PRO A 403 16.80 -9.83 33.97
CA PRO A 403 16.72 -11.29 34.10
C PRO A 403 16.80 -11.57 35.60
N THR A 404 15.80 -12.26 36.13
CA THR A 404 15.93 -12.85 37.46
C THR A 404 17.22 -13.64 37.46
N ASP A 405 18.05 -13.29 38.43
CA ASP A 405 19.27 -13.97 38.82
C ASP A 405 18.89 -15.41 39.23
N ASP A 406 18.70 -16.28 38.24
CA ASP A 406 18.50 -17.71 38.42
C ASP A 406 19.65 -18.44 37.72
N SER A 407 20.50 -19.05 38.56
CA SER A 407 21.72 -19.82 38.27
C SER A 407 23.02 -18.97 38.25
N MET A 408 24.00 -19.12 39.13
CA MET A 408 24.32 -20.20 40.08
C MET A 408 25.15 -19.64 41.25
N ASP A 409 24.54 -19.56 42.42
CA ASP A 409 25.24 -19.83 43.68
C ASP A 409 24.79 -21.23 44.11
N ARG A 410 25.59 -22.25 43.75
CA ARG A 410 25.81 -23.54 44.46
C ARG A 410 26.55 -24.58 43.63
#